data_AF-A0A963J1H1-F1
#
_entry.id   AF-A0A963J1H1-F1
#
_cell.length_a   1.000
_cell.length_b   1.000
_cell.length_c   1.000
_cell.angle_alpha   90.00
_cell.angle_beta   90.00
_cell.angle_gamma   90.00
#
_symmetry.space_group_name_H-M   'P 1'
#
loop_
_entity.id
_entity.type
_entity.pdbx_description
1 polymer ?
#
loop_
_entity_poly.entity_id
_entity_poly.type
_entity_poly.pdbx_seq_one_letter_code
_entity_poly.pdbx_strand_id
1 'polypeptide(L)'
;LAYVLLDDSGESYPPLPPGPSGLPRLPLRNSPFSQLSEQGPAILNQVQEATARINQLLAEDNQRLLREALANIGQAAGSVNTLSQRLDRTVTLRLDPALAALPPLAHDASLALQSLQKAGNQVSIMAADIDQTVQRLNAPDGAMDQASRSAQSLAQAVDRFGTTTLPRMERAADETARAARMVGRAAAGVSDNPQGFLYGPGRGQPGPGETGFTPPLAQPAGQ
;
A
#
# COMPACT_ATOMS: atom_id res chain seq x y z
N LEU A 1 0.38 -10.98 -23.64
CA LEU A 1 0.94 -9.73 -24.18
C LEU A 1 1.66 -9.02 -23.04
N ALA A 2 2.96 -8.79 -23.15
CA ALA A 2 3.71 -8.00 -22.16
C ALA A 2 3.83 -6.56 -22.68
N TYR A 3 3.43 -5.58 -21.87
CA TYR A 3 3.57 -4.15 -22.20
C TYR A 3 4.87 -3.63 -21.59
N VAL A 4 5.70 -2.99 -22.40
CA VAL A 4 6.90 -2.29 -21.94
C VAL A 4 6.60 -0.80 -22.01
N LEU A 5 6.58 -0.13 -20.85
CA LEU A 5 6.44 1.32 -20.78
C LEU A 5 7.84 1.95 -20.90
N LEU A 6 8.02 2.86 -21.85
CA LEU A 6 9.19 3.72 -21.91
C LEU A 6 8.81 5.04 -21.23
N ASP A 7 9.42 5.31 -20.08
CA ASP A 7 9.27 6.55 -19.32
C ASP A 7 10.64 7.21 -19.22
N ASP A 8 10.71 8.49 -19.56
CA ASP A 8 11.93 9.31 -19.52
C ASP A 8 11.78 10.32 -18.38
N SER A 9 12.61 10.19 -17.35
CA SER A 9 12.55 11.09 -16.19
C SER A 9 13.16 12.47 -16.46
N GLY A 10 13.61 12.75 -17.69
CA GLY A 10 14.20 14.03 -18.08
C GLY A 10 15.60 14.25 -17.50
N GLU A 11 16.22 13.22 -16.94
CA GLU A 11 17.60 13.25 -16.44
C GLU A 11 18.58 12.92 -17.58
N SER A 12 19.74 13.56 -17.56
CA SER A 12 20.79 13.28 -18.55
C SER A 12 21.44 11.93 -18.24
N TYR A 13 21.11 10.91 -19.03
CA TYR A 13 21.71 9.59 -18.87
C TYR A 13 23.04 9.49 -19.62
N PRO A 14 24.09 8.92 -19.00
CA PRO A 14 25.33 8.64 -19.72
C PRO A 14 25.08 7.60 -20.84
N PRO A 15 25.87 7.64 -21.93
CA PRO A 15 25.72 6.69 -23.02
C PRO A 15 25.82 5.24 -22.51
N LEU A 16 24.82 4.43 -22.86
CA LEU A 16 24.75 3.02 -22.47
C LEU A 16 25.90 2.22 -23.11
N PRO A 17 26.61 1.37 -22.35
CA PRO A 17 27.68 0.55 -22.90
C PRO A 17 27.14 -0.49 -23.91
N PRO A 18 27.96 -0.93 -24.88
CA PRO A 18 27.55 -1.97 -25.82
C PRO A 18 27.19 -3.26 -25.08
N GLY A 19 26.03 -3.83 -25.40
CA GLY A 19 25.63 -5.15 -24.91
C GLY A 19 26.35 -6.29 -25.64
N PRO A 20 26.08 -7.55 -25.26
CA PRO A 20 26.73 -8.74 -25.86
C PRO A 20 26.53 -8.88 -27.37
N SER A 21 25.52 -8.23 -27.94
CA SER A 21 25.22 -8.19 -29.38
C SER A 21 25.82 -6.97 -30.09
N GLY A 22 26.66 -6.18 -29.43
CA GLY A 22 27.23 -4.93 -29.95
C GLY A 22 26.27 -3.72 -29.93
N LEU A 23 25.01 -3.92 -29.53
CA LEU A 23 24.01 -2.85 -29.38
C LEU A 23 23.80 -2.50 -27.90
N PRO A 24 23.70 -1.21 -27.53
CA PRO A 24 23.33 -0.81 -26.18
C PRO A 24 21.95 -1.35 -25.79
N ARG A 25 21.80 -1.83 -24.54
CA ARG A 25 20.52 -2.34 -24.02
C ARG A 25 20.00 -1.44 -22.92
N LEU A 26 18.74 -1.02 -23.02
CA LEU A 26 18.05 -0.30 -21.96
C LEU A 26 17.75 -1.26 -20.80
N PRO A 27 18.22 -0.97 -19.57
CA PRO A 27 17.88 -1.78 -18.40
C PRO A 27 16.39 -1.65 -18.08
N LEU A 28 15.69 -2.78 -17.96
CA LEU A 28 14.30 -2.80 -17.54
C LEU A 28 14.23 -2.56 -16.03
N ARG A 29 13.39 -1.62 -15.62
CA ARG A 29 13.05 -1.42 -14.20
C ARG A 29 11.72 -2.10 -13.94
N ASN A 30 11.63 -2.87 -12.85
CA ASN A 30 10.36 -3.45 -12.44
C ASN A 30 9.37 -2.32 -12.15
N SER A 31 8.17 -2.39 -12.74
CA SER A 31 7.09 -1.44 -12.48
C SER A 31 6.79 -1.39 -10.97
N PRO A 32 6.53 -0.20 -10.39
CA PRO A 32 6.08 -0.07 -8.99
C PRO A 32 4.87 -0.95 -8.67
N PHE A 33 3.98 -1.17 -9.65
CA PHE A 33 2.85 -2.08 -9.51
C PHE A 33 3.29 -3.55 -9.43
N SER A 34 4.29 -3.96 -10.21
CA SER A 34 4.87 -5.32 -10.13
C SER A 34 5.53 -5.56 -8.78
N GLN A 35 6.28 -4.57 -8.28
CA GLN A 35 6.91 -4.63 -6.96
C GLN A 35 5.87 -4.76 -5.85
N LEU A 36 4.76 -4.01 -5.91
CA LEU A 36 3.67 -4.12 -4.95
C LEU A 36 2.92 -5.47 -5.08
N SER A 37 2.72 -5.99 -6.29
CA SER A 37 2.09 -7.30 -6.49
C SER A 37 2.96 -8.44 -5.95
N GLU A 38 4.28 -8.35 -6.09
CA GLU A 38 5.24 -9.33 -5.60
C GLU A 38 5.40 -9.26 -4.07
N GLN A 39 5.41 -8.05 -3.49
CA GLN A 39 5.67 -7.83 -2.07
C GLN A 39 4.40 -7.72 -1.21
N GLY A 40 3.24 -7.46 -1.83
CA GLY A 40 1.96 -7.23 -1.15
C GLY A 40 1.57 -8.34 -0.16
N PRO A 41 1.61 -9.64 -0.56
CA PRO A 41 1.33 -10.73 0.36
C PRO A 41 2.27 -10.77 1.58
N ALA A 42 3.56 -10.47 1.39
CA ALA A 42 4.53 -10.45 2.48
C ALA A 42 4.25 -9.30 3.47
N ILE A 43 3.91 -8.11 2.96
CA ILE A 43 3.54 -6.96 3.80
C ILE A 43 2.28 -7.27 4.61
N LEU A 44 1.25 -7.87 4.00
CA LEU A 44 0.03 -8.25 4.69
C LEU A 44 0.27 -9.30 5.79
N ASN A 45 1.18 -10.25 5.56
CA ASN A 45 1.59 -11.21 6.57
C ASN A 45 2.34 -10.54 7.73
N GLN A 46 3.26 -9.61 7.42
CA GLN A 46 4.01 -8.86 8.43
C GLN A 46 3.09 -8.03 9.32
N VAL A 47 2.06 -7.40 8.74
CA VAL A 47 1.05 -6.62 9.48
C VAL A 47 0.23 -7.54 10.39
N GLN A 48 -0.25 -8.67 9.89
CA GLN A 48 -0.98 -9.65 10.70
C GLN A 48 -0.14 -10.15 11.88
N GLU A 49 1.14 -10.46 11.63
CA GLU A 49 2.06 -10.91 12.68
C GLU A 49 2.31 -9.82 13.73
N ALA A 50 2.50 -8.57 13.31
CA ALA A 50 2.65 -7.44 14.21
C ALA A 50 1.39 -7.24 15.08
N THR A 51 0.19 -7.29 14.47
CA THR A 51 -1.08 -7.21 15.20
C THR A 51 -1.24 -8.37 16.18
N ALA A 52 -0.88 -9.59 15.79
CA ALA A 52 -0.92 -10.75 16.67
C ALA A 52 0.01 -10.57 17.90
N ARG A 53 1.24 -10.09 17.68
CA ARG A 53 2.20 -9.82 18.76
C ARG A 53 1.72 -8.72 19.71
N ILE A 54 1.14 -7.64 19.17
CA ILE A 54 0.55 -6.55 19.98
C ILE A 54 -0.62 -7.10 20.82
N ASN A 55 -1.53 -7.85 20.21
CA ASN A 55 -2.64 -8.47 20.93
C ASN A 55 -2.16 -9.42 22.02
N GLN A 56 -1.10 -10.17 21.76
CA GLN A 56 -0.50 -11.05 22.76
C GLN A 56 0.06 -10.25 23.94
N LEU A 57 0.78 -9.15 23.70
CA LEU A 57 1.28 -8.26 24.77
C LEU A 57 0.14 -7.62 25.58
N LEU A 58 -0.96 -7.25 24.91
CA LEU A 58 -2.13 -6.67 25.55
C LEU A 58 -3.06 -7.70 26.18
N ALA A 59 -2.78 -9.00 26.02
CA ALA A 59 -3.60 -10.06 26.59
C ALA A 59 -3.68 -9.94 28.12
N GLU A 60 -4.82 -10.33 28.68
CA GLU A 60 -5.14 -10.17 30.10
C GLU A 60 -4.11 -10.85 31.02
N ASP A 61 -3.52 -11.96 30.57
CA ASP A 61 -2.44 -12.66 31.27
C ASP A 61 -1.17 -11.82 31.40
N ASN A 62 -0.77 -11.13 30.32
CA ASN A 62 0.40 -10.27 30.33
C ASN A 62 0.15 -9.01 31.16
N GLN A 63 -1.06 -8.44 31.08
CA GLN A 63 -1.46 -7.35 31.97
C GLN A 63 -1.45 -7.77 33.45
N ARG A 64 -1.90 -9.00 33.75
CA ARG A 64 -1.87 -9.56 35.11
C ARG A 64 -0.44 -9.73 35.60
N LEU A 65 0.43 -10.35 34.81
CA LEU A 65 1.85 -10.51 35.15
C LEU A 65 2.54 -9.16 35.39
N LEU A 66 2.23 -8.15 34.57
CA LEU A 66 2.76 -6.80 34.74
C LEU A 66 2.25 -6.16 36.04
N ARG A 67 0.96 -6.29 36.36
CA ARG A 67 0.39 -5.81 37.62
C ARG A 67 1.00 -6.51 38.84
N GLU A 68 1.17 -7.83 38.77
CA GLU A 68 1.81 -8.62 39.84
C GLU A 68 3.27 -8.23 40.04
N ALA A 69 4.03 -8.04 38.95
CA ALA A 69 5.40 -7.57 39.01
C ALA A 69 5.48 -6.18 39.69
N LEU A 70 4.62 -5.24 39.30
CA LEU A 70 4.54 -3.91 39.91
C LEU A 70 4.13 -3.97 41.40
N ALA A 71 3.18 -4.84 41.76
CA ALA A 71 2.78 -5.04 43.15
C ALA A 71 3.92 -5.60 44.00
N ASN A 72 4.65 -6.61 43.49
CA ASN A 72 5.79 -7.22 44.17
C ASN A 72 6.95 -6.22 44.34
N ILE A 73 7.22 -5.39 43.32
CA ILE A 73 8.19 -4.29 43.42
C ILE A 73 7.77 -3.28 44.49
N GLY A 74 6.50 -2.89 44.51
CA GLY A 74 5.96 -1.97 45.53
C GLY A 74 6.10 -2.53 46.95
N GLN A 75 5.80 -3.81 47.16
CA GLN A 75 5.99 -4.47 48.46
C GLN A 75 7.45 -4.58 48.85
N ALA A 76 8.34 -4.92 47.92
CA ALA A 76 9.78 -4.98 48.18
C ALA A 76 10.32 -3.60 48.58
N ALA A 77 9.97 -2.54 47.84
CA ALA A 77 10.37 -1.17 48.16
C ALA A 77 9.85 -0.71 49.53
N GLY A 78 8.60 -1.04 49.88
CA GLY A 78 8.03 -0.76 51.20
C GLY A 78 8.74 -1.51 52.34
N SER A 79 9.11 -2.77 52.08
CA SER A 79 9.85 -3.61 53.03
C SER A 79 11.26 -3.08 53.29
N VAL A 80 11.95 -2.65 52.23
CA VAL A 80 13.26 -1.99 52.33
C VAL A 80 13.16 -0.70 53.13
N ASN A 81 12.18 0.16 52.85
CA ASN A 81 11.98 1.40 53.62
C ASN A 81 11.75 1.12 55.11
N THR A 82 10.93 0.11 55.43
CA THR A 82 10.66 -0.29 56.81
C THR A 82 11.92 -0.85 57.50
N LEU A 83 12.72 -1.64 56.78
CA LEU A 83 13.99 -2.16 57.29
C LEU A 83 14.99 -1.03 57.54
N SER A 84 15.12 -0.07 56.62
CA SER A 84 15.97 1.11 56.78
C SER A 84 15.56 1.95 57.99
N GLN A 85 14.27 2.21 58.19
CA GLN A 85 13.78 2.93 59.36
C GLN A 85 14.04 2.20 60.69
N ARG A 86 13.96 0.86 60.69
CA ARG A 86 14.29 0.05 61.87
C ARG A 86 15.80 0.06 62.13
N LEU A 87 16.62 -0.11 61.10
CA LEU A 87 18.08 -0.05 61.22
C LEU A 87 18.55 1.30 61.73
N ASP A 88 18.00 2.42 61.24
CA ASP A 88 18.32 3.76 61.72
C ASP A 88 18.00 3.94 63.21
N ARG A 89 16.84 3.44 63.66
CA ARG A 89 16.49 3.38 65.09
C ARG A 89 17.40 2.46 65.91
N THR A 90 17.88 1.36 65.33
CA THR A 90 18.68 0.38 66.07
C THR A 90 20.13 0.85 66.21
N VAL A 91 20.70 1.45 65.16
CA VAL A 91 22.05 2.03 65.14
C VAL A 91 22.15 3.24 66.07
N THR A 92 21.08 4.03 66.19
CA THR A 92 21.03 5.17 67.13
C THR A 92 20.87 4.74 68.60
N LEU A 93 20.36 3.53 68.88
CA LEU A 93 20.09 3.05 70.24
C LEU A 93 21.11 2.02 70.77
N ARG A 94 21.79 1.24 69.92
CA ARG A 94 22.74 0.20 70.36
C ARG A 94 23.92 0.08 69.40
N LEU A 95 25.10 0.47 69.88
CA LEU A 95 26.38 0.18 69.23
C LEU A 95 26.82 -1.25 69.59
N ASP A 96 26.38 -2.24 68.82
CA ASP A 96 26.93 -3.61 68.84
C ASP A 96 27.85 -3.81 67.62
N PRO A 97 29.08 -4.33 67.77
CA PRO A 97 30.08 -4.43 66.69
C PRO A 97 29.78 -5.52 65.63
N ALA A 98 28.70 -6.29 65.76
CA ALA A 98 28.24 -7.21 64.73
C ALA A 98 27.63 -6.50 63.48
N LEU A 99 27.33 -5.20 63.58
CA LEU A 99 26.72 -4.39 62.52
C LEU A 99 27.72 -3.91 61.45
N ALA A 100 29.02 -4.18 61.59
CA ALA A 100 30.07 -3.77 60.65
C ALA A 100 30.00 -4.48 59.28
N ALA A 101 29.22 -5.56 59.14
CA ALA A 101 29.01 -6.30 57.88
C ALA A 101 27.75 -5.86 57.10
N LEU A 102 26.94 -4.93 57.62
CA LEU A 102 25.74 -4.39 56.98
C LEU A 102 25.93 -3.31 55.87
N PRO A 103 27.07 -2.58 55.76
CA PRO A 103 27.22 -1.55 54.73
C PRO A 103 26.95 -1.99 53.28
N PRO A 104 27.41 -3.17 52.80
CA PRO A 104 27.19 -3.56 51.40
C PRO A 104 25.71 -3.81 51.08
N LEU A 105 24.95 -4.42 51.98
CA LEU A 105 23.51 -4.63 51.80
C LEU A 105 22.72 -3.31 51.78
N ALA A 106 23.11 -2.33 52.60
CA ALA A 106 22.51 -1.00 52.59
C ALA A 106 22.86 -0.24 51.30
N HIS A 107 24.10 -0.40 50.81
CA HIS A 107 24.54 0.18 49.54
C HIS A 107 23.78 -0.43 48.36
N ASP A 108 23.68 -1.75 48.28
CA ASP A 108 22.95 -2.45 47.23
C ASP A 108 21.46 -2.10 47.24
N ALA A 109 20.85 -2.00 48.42
CA ALA A 109 19.47 -1.53 48.55
C ALA A 109 19.28 -0.08 48.08
N SER A 110 20.24 0.81 48.36
CA SER A 110 20.20 2.20 47.86
C SER A 110 20.34 2.27 46.34
N LEU A 111 21.18 1.42 45.74
CA LEU A 111 21.35 1.32 44.30
C LEU A 111 20.09 0.76 43.63
N ALA A 112 19.45 -0.23 44.24
CA ALA A 112 18.18 -0.79 43.79
C ALA A 112 17.03 0.24 43.88
N LEU A 113 16.99 1.05 44.93
CA LEU A 113 16.02 2.14 45.03
C LEU A 113 16.28 3.23 43.99
N GLN A 114 17.54 3.59 43.74
CA GLN A 114 17.88 4.54 42.67
C GLN A 114 17.54 4.00 41.28
N SER A 115 17.74 2.71 41.01
CA SER A 115 17.38 2.11 39.72
C SER A 115 15.87 2.05 39.53
N LEU A 116 15.10 1.72 40.58
CA LEU A 116 13.65 1.80 40.58
C LEU A 116 13.13 3.22 40.38
N GLN A 117 13.75 4.21 41.02
CA GLN A 117 13.36 5.62 40.86
C GLN A 117 13.67 6.13 39.45
N LYS A 118 14.80 5.72 38.86
CA LYS A 118 15.11 5.98 37.45
C LYS A 118 14.12 5.30 36.51
N ALA A 119 13.78 4.04 36.76
CA ALA A 119 12.79 3.30 35.97
C ALA A 119 11.41 3.97 36.05
N GLY A 120 10.97 4.38 37.23
CA GLY A 120 9.72 5.11 37.43
C GLY A 120 9.69 6.44 36.68
N ASN A 121 10.78 7.21 36.75
CA ASN A 121 10.91 8.46 35.97
C ASN A 121 10.88 8.19 34.47
N GLN A 122 11.56 7.14 33.99
CA GLN A 122 11.59 6.79 32.57
C GLN A 122 10.21 6.36 32.06
N VAL A 123 9.45 5.60 32.86
CA VAL A 123 8.06 5.24 32.56
C VAL A 123 7.16 6.48 32.50
N SER A 124 7.34 7.44 33.41
CA SER A 124 6.58 8.70 33.38
C SER A 124 6.87 9.53 32.13
N ILE A 125 8.14 9.60 31.70
CA ILE A 125 8.54 10.29 30.46
C ILE A 125 7.94 9.57 29.26
N MET A 126 8.03 8.24 29.21
CA MET A 126 7.48 7.44 28.12
C MET A 126 5.95 7.57 28.02
N ALA A 127 5.25 7.63 29.16
CA ALA A 127 3.81 7.87 29.18
C ALA A 127 3.45 9.26 28.62
N ALA A 128 4.22 10.29 28.94
CA ALA A 128 4.04 11.63 28.37
C ALA A 128 4.31 11.66 26.86
N ASP A 129 5.35 10.98 26.39
CA ASP A 129 5.68 10.86 24.96
C ASP A 129 4.58 10.12 24.18
N ILE A 130 4.02 9.05 24.75
CA ILE A 130 2.88 8.33 24.18
C ILE A 130 1.67 9.25 24.09
N ASP A 131 1.35 9.97 25.16
CA ASP A 131 0.20 10.88 25.18
C ASP A 131 0.36 12.01 24.14
N GLN A 132 1.55 12.59 24.04
CA GLN A 132 1.87 13.58 23.01
C GLN A 132 1.78 12.99 21.59
N THR A 133 2.20 11.75 21.39
CA THR A 133 2.09 11.06 20.09
C THR A 133 0.63 10.80 19.73
N VAL A 134 -0.17 10.33 20.67
CA VAL A 134 -1.61 10.12 20.51
C VAL A 134 -2.32 11.44 20.20
N GLN A 135 -1.97 12.52 20.88
CA GLN A 135 -2.49 13.86 20.59
C GLN A 135 -2.10 14.32 19.19
N ARG A 136 -0.87 14.10 18.72
CA ARG A 136 -0.45 14.47 17.35
C ARG A 136 -1.11 13.61 16.28
N LEU A 137 -1.37 12.33 16.57
CA LEU A 137 -2.11 11.43 15.68
C LEU A 137 -3.58 11.82 15.56
N ASN A 138 -4.20 12.26 16.66
CA ASN A 138 -5.61 12.66 16.74
C ASN A 138 -5.85 14.16 16.52
N ALA A 139 -4.79 14.97 16.40
CA ALA A 139 -4.92 16.40 16.15
C ALA A 139 -5.66 16.66 14.82
N PRO A 140 -6.39 17.78 14.71
CA PRO A 140 -6.81 18.30 13.41
C PRO A 140 -5.56 18.47 12.52
N ASP A 141 -5.61 17.97 11.27
CA ASP A 141 -4.44 17.81 10.38
C ASP A 141 -3.38 16.75 10.77
N GLY A 142 -3.67 15.91 11.76
CA GLY A 142 -2.84 14.77 12.14
C GLY A 142 -2.80 13.65 11.08
N ALA A 143 -1.94 12.65 11.30
CA ALA A 143 -1.72 11.58 10.32
C ALA A 143 -3.00 10.82 9.94
N MET A 144 -3.94 10.64 10.89
CA MET A 144 -5.22 9.98 10.62
C MET A 144 -6.13 10.80 9.71
N ASP A 145 -6.14 12.12 9.89
CA ASP A 145 -6.93 13.02 9.06
C ASP A 145 -6.30 13.24 7.66
N GLN A 146 -4.97 13.16 7.56
CA GLN A 146 -4.30 13.11 6.26
C GLN A 146 -4.55 11.77 5.54
N ALA A 147 -4.58 10.66 6.28
CA ALA A 147 -4.92 9.34 5.74
C ALA A 147 -6.39 9.31 5.25
N SER A 148 -7.32 9.91 5.98
CA SER A 148 -8.73 10.00 5.58
C SER A 148 -8.90 10.82 4.30
N ARG A 149 -8.25 11.99 4.21
CA ARG A 149 -8.28 12.87 3.03
C ARG A 149 -7.62 12.23 1.81
N SER A 150 -6.50 11.53 1.98
CA SER A 150 -5.86 10.80 0.89
C SER A 150 -6.67 9.59 0.42
N ALA A 151 -7.34 8.88 1.33
CA ALA A 151 -8.29 7.83 0.96
C ALA A 151 -9.48 8.39 0.16
N GLN A 152 -10.01 9.55 0.56
CA GLN A 152 -11.08 10.24 -0.18
C GLN A 152 -10.62 10.72 -1.56
N SER A 153 -9.42 11.28 -1.69
CA SER A 153 -8.90 11.73 -2.99
C SER A 153 -8.64 10.55 -3.94
N LEU A 154 -8.14 9.43 -3.41
CA LEU A 154 -8.00 8.19 -4.17
C LEU A 154 -9.35 7.63 -4.61
N ALA A 155 -10.34 7.59 -3.73
CA ALA A 155 -11.69 7.15 -4.08
C ALA A 155 -12.30 8.01 -5.22
N GLN A 156 -12.10 9.33 -5.17
CA GLN A 156 -12.52 10.24 -6.25
C GLN A 156 -11.74 10.00 -7.56
N ALA A 157 -10.45 9.70 -7.48
CA ALA A 157 -9.64 9.37 -8.67
C ALA A 157 -10.11 8.07 -9.33
N VAL A 158 -10.43 7.05 -8.53
CA VAL A 158 -11.00 5.78 -9.00
C VAL A 158 -12.37 6.00 -9.63
N ASP A 159 -13.23 6.79 -8.99
CA ASP A 159 -14.56 7.12 -9.53
C ASP A 159 -14.46 7.87 -10.88
N ARG A 160 -13.58 8.86 -10.99
CA ARG A 160 -13.32 9.55 -12.26
C ARG A 160 -12.77 8.62 -13.33
N PHE A 161 -11.87 7.70 -12.97
CA PHE A 161 -11.34 6.71 -13.90
C PHE A 161 -12.46 5.79 -14.42
N GLY A 162 -13.32 5.31 -13.52
CA GLY A 162 -14.49 4.48 -13.84
C GLY A 162 -15.55 5.18 -14.68
N THR A 163 -15.85 6.43 -14.39
CA THR A 163 -16.95 7.18 -15.03
C THR A 163 -16.52 7.91 -16.31
N THR A 164 -15.25 8.29 -16.44
CA THR A 164 -14.80 9.14 -17.55
C THR A 164 -13.76 8.48 -18.46
N THR A 165 -12.84 7.69 -17.91
CA THR A 165 -11.74 7.11 -18.69
C THR A 165 -12.15 5.77 -19.31
N LEU A 166 -12.68 4.86 -18.50
CA LEU A 166 -13.15 3.54 -18.94
C LEU A 166 -14.14 3.62 -20.13
N PRO A 167 -15.22 4.42 -20.08
CA PRO A 167 -16.17 4.51 -21.20
C PRO A 167 -15.58 5.17 -22.46
N ARG A 168 -14.52 5.97 -22.34
CA ARG A 168 -13.83 6.54 -23.50
C ARG A 168 -12.91 5.52 -24.15
N MET A 169 -12.22 4.69 -23.36
CA MET A 169 -11.40 3.60 -23.88
C MET A 169 -12.25 2.53 -24.58
N GLU A 170 -13.40 2.17 -24.00
CA GLU A 170 -14.35 1.24 -24.63
C GLU A 170 -14.87 1.79 -25.97
N ARG A 171 -15.28 3.07 -26.02
CA ARG A 171 -15.70 3.71 -27.27
C ARG A 171 -14.60 3.77 -28.32
N ALA A 172 -13.36 4.10 -27.92
CA ALA A 172 -12.22 4.13 -28.83
C ALA A 172 -11.89 2.73 -29.39
N ALA A 173 -11.98 1.70 -28.56
CA ALA A 173 -11.81 0.31 -28.98
C ALA A 173 -12.90 -0.11 -29.98
N ASP A 174 -14.15 0.25 -29.72
CA ASP A 174 -15.28 -0.01 -30.63
C ASP A 174 -15.16 0.70 -31.97
N GLU A 175 -14.76 1.97 -31.98
CA GLU A 175 -14.48 2.75 -33.20
C GLU A 175 -13.34 2.13 -34.00
N THR A 176 -12.28 1.68 -33.32
CA THR A 176 -11.17 0.97 -33.96
C THR A 176 -11.63 -0.35 -34.59
N ALA A 177 -12.45 -1.14 -33.88
CA ALA A 177 -13.03 -2.37 -34.40
C ALA A 177 -13.98 -2.14 -35.58
N ARG A 178 -14.71 -1.01 -35.60
CA ARG A 178 -15.53 -0.60 -36.74
C ARG A 178 -14.67 -0.18 -37.94
N ALA A 179 -13.64 0.62 -37.72
CA ALA A 179 -12.70 1.04 -38.76
C ALA A 179 -11.99 -0.16 -39.40
N ALA A 180 -11.49 -1.09 -38.59
CA ALA A 180 -10.85 -2.32 -39.07
C ALA A 180 -11.79 -3.15 -39.96
N ARG A 181 -13.07 -3.27 -39.59
CA ARG A 181 -14.08 -3.96 -40.42
C ARG A 181 -14.41 -3.21 -41.71
N MET A 182 -14.41 -1.88 -41.71
CA MET A 182 -14.58 -1.09 -42.93
C MET A 182 -13.40 -1.27 -43.88
N VAL A 183 -12.18 -1.23 -43.35
CA VAL A 183 -10.95 -1.48 -44.13
C VAL A 183 -10.96 -2.90 -44.70
N GLY A 184 -11.34 -3.91 -43.90
CA GLY A 184 -11.46 -5.29 -44.38
C GLY A 184 -12.47 -5.45 -45.52
N ARG A 185 -13.62 -4.78 -45.45
CA ARG A 185 -14.62 -4.78 -46.54
C ARG A 185 -14.16 -4.03 -47.78
N ALA A 186 -13.45 -2.92 -47.61
CA ALA A 186 -12.88 -2.19 -48.75
C ALA A 186 -11.82 -3.04 -49.48
N ALA A 187 -10.95 -3.71 -48.73
CA ALA A 187 -9.95 -4.62 -49.29
C ALA A 187 -10.60 -5.82 -50.00
N ALA A 188 -11.66 -6.40 -49.42
CA ALA A 188 -12.42 -7.47 -50.07
C ALA A 188 -13.08 -6.99 -51.37
N GLY A 189 -13.70 -5.80 -51.37
CA GLY A 189 -14.30 -5.22 -52.58
C GLY A 189 -13.29 -4.94 -53.70
N VAL A 190 -12.05 -4.56 -53.35
CA VAL A 190 -10.95 -4.43 -54.32
C VAL A 190 -10.58 -5.79 -54.92
N SER A 191 -10.55 -6.84 -54.10
CA SER A 191 -10.29 -8.22 -54.54
C SER A 191 -11.41 -8.76 -55.44
N ASP A 192 -12.66 -8.47 -55.10
CA ASP A 192 -13.84 -8.98 -55.81
C ASP A 192 -14.08 -8.26 -57.14
N ASN A 193 -13.71 -6.98 -57.25
CA ASN A 193 -13.83 -6.22 -58.50
C ASN A 193 -12.65 -5.26 -58.75
N PRO A 194 -11.46 -5.79 -59.12
CA PRO A 194 -10.27 -4.97 -59.37
C PRO A 194 -10.41 -4.08 -60.62
N GLN A 195 -11.22 -4.50 -61.60
CA GLN A 195 -11.43 -3.78 -62.87
C GLN A 195 -12.22 -2.46 -62.68
N GLY A 196 -13.02 -2.36 -61.60
CA GLY A 196 -13.84 -1.18 -61.30
C GLY A 196 -13.06 0.10 -60.98
N PHE A 197 -11.77 -0.01 -60.62
CA PHE A 197 -10.89 1.15 -60.42
C PHE A 197 -10.42 1.79 -61.72
N LEU A 198 -10.26 0.99 -62.79
CA LEU A 198 -9.81 1.46 -64.09
C LEU A 198 -10.97 1.97 -64.95
N TYR A 199 -12.13 1.33 -64.86
CA TYR A 199 -13.28 1.61 -65.73
C TYR A 199 -14.45 2.32 -65.03
N GLY A 200 -14.33 2.59 -63.72
CA GLY A 200 -15.42 3.11 -62.90
C GLY A 200 -16.44 2.03 -62.52
N PRO A 201 -17.40 2.33 -61.62
CA PRO A 201 -18.45 1.38 -61.28
C PRO A 201 -19.18 0.95 -62.56
N GLY A 202 -19.28 -0.36 -62.78
CA GLY A 202 -20.03 -0.91 -63.90
C GLY A 202 -21.43 -0.30 -63.91
N ARG A 203 -21.88 0.21 -65.06
CA ARG A 203 -23.22 0.80 -65.19
C ARG A 203 -24.23 -0.26 -64.74
N GLY A 204 -24.89 0.00 -63.61
CA GLY A 204 -25.97 -0.84 -63.14
C GLY A 204 -27.06 -0.95 -64.20
N GLN A 205 -27.86 -2.00 -64.12
CA GLN A 205 -29.02 -2.14 -65.01
C GLN A 205 -29.96 -0.95 -64.76
N PRO A 206 -30.41 -0.22 -65.79
CA PRO A 206 -31.21 1.00 -65.61
C PRO A 206 -32.45 0.72 -64.76
N GLY A 207 -32.85 1.65 -63.90
CA GLY A 207 -34.04 1.50 -63.05
C GLY A 207 -35.35 1.90 -63.75
N PRO A 208 -36.52 1.59 -63.17
CA PRO A 208 -37.80 2.03 -63.71
C PRO A 208 -37.82 3.55 -63.95
N GLY A 209 -38.06 3.96 -65.20
CA GLY A 209 -38.05 5.38 -65.62
C GLY A 209 -36.74 5.87 -66.24
N GLU A 210 -35.68 5.06 -66.26
CA GLU A 210 -34.42 5.38 -66.95
C GLU A 210 -34.39 4.77 -68.36
N THR A 211 -33.72 5.46 -69.29
CA THR A 211 -33.55 5.00 -70.67
C THR A 211 -32.79 3.68 -70.71
N GLY A 212 -33.45 2.61 -71.17
CA GLY A 212 -32.88 1.26 -71.26
C GLY A 212 -33.34 0.27 -70.18
N PHE A 213 -34.27 0.66 -69.29
CA PHE A 213 -34.90 -0.27 -68.35
C PHE A 213 -35.75 -1.31 -69.08
N THR A 214 -35.51 -2.58 -68.75
CA THR A 214 -36.38 -3.69 -69.17
C THR A 214 -37.09 -4.25 -67.94
N PRO A 215 -38.42 -4.10 -67.83
CA PRO A 215 -39.16 -4.66 -66.71
C PRO A 215 -39.03 -6.19 -66.73
N PRO A 216 -38.86 -6.83 -65.55
CA PRO A 216 -38.83 -8.28 -65.48
C PRO A 216 -40.12 -8.85 -66.04
N LEU A 217 -40.00 -9.82 -66.96
CA LEU A 217 -41.15 -10.53 -67.51
C LEU A 217 -41.87 -11.21 -66.35
N ALA A 218 -43.14 -10.83 -66.14
CA ALA A 218 -44.00 -11.49 -65.17
C ALA A 218 -44.04 -12.99 -65.53
N GLN A 219 -43.54 -13.83 -64.62
CA GLN A 219 -43.72 -15.27 -64.76
C GLN A 219 -45.23 -15.54 -64.77
N PRO A 220 -45.78 -16.24 -65.77
CA PRO A 220 -47.17 -16.63 -65.72
C PRO A 220 -47.36 -17.51 -64.48
N ALA A 221 -48.33 -17.14 -63.65
CA ALA A 221 -48.78 -17.98 -62.54
C ALA A 221 -49.23 -19.31 -63.15
N GLY A 222 -48.36 -20.31 -63.04
CA GLY A 222 -48.68 -21.70 -63.39
C GLY A 222 -49.83 -22.16 -62.49
N GLN A 223 -50.90 -22.56 -63.17
CA GLN A 223 -52.09 -23.23 -62.64
C GLN A 223 -51.74 -24.58 -62.02
#